data_AF-A0A9X9M9J9-F1
#
_entry.id   AF-A0A9X9M9J9-F1
#
_cell.length_a   1.000
_cell.length_b   1.000
_cell.length_c   1.000
_cell.angle_alpha   90.00
_cell.angle_beta   90.00
_cell.angle_gamma   90.00
#
_symmetry.space_group_name_H-M   'P 1'
#
loop_
_entity.id
_entity.type
_entity.pdbx_description
1 polymer ?
#
loop_
_entity_poly.entity_id
_entity_poly.type
_entity_poly.pdbx_seq_one_letter_code
_entity_poly.pdbx_strand_id
1 'polypeptide(L)'
;ITAATRVGLGESSVWTSHRTPKATSVKAPKSPELHLEPLNCTAISVKWQQDVEDTATIQGYKLYYKEEGQQENGPIFLDTSD
;
A
#
# COMPACT_ATOMS: atom_id res chain seq x y z
N ILE A 1 21.81 -2.67 -27.94
CA ILE A 1 22.75 -3.29 -26.98
C ILE A 1 24.09 -3.42 -27.70
N THR A 2 25.19 -3.00 -27.11
CA THR A 2 26.49 -2.99 -27.82
C THR A 2 27.55 -3.71 -26.99
N ALA A 3 28.32 -4.59 -27.61
CA ALA A 3 29.41 -5.31 -26.94
C ALA A 3 30.72 -4.52 -27.04
N ALA A 4 31.57 -4.60 -26.02
CA ALA A 4 32.89 -3.96 -26.00
C ALA A 4 33.98 -5.02 -25.84
N THR A 5 35.08 -4.86 -26.58
CA THR A 5 36.31 -5.64 -26.39
C THR A 5 37.49 -4.71 -26.13
N ARG A 6 38.66 -5.27 -25.80
CA ARG A 6 39.88 -4.47 -25.52
C ARG A 6 40.34 -3.62 -26.71
N VAL A 7 39.85 -3.91 -27.93
CA VAL A 7 40.15 -3.15 -29.15
C VAL A 7 39.08 -2.14 -29.54
N GLY A 8 37.93 -2.09 -28.84
CA GLY A 8 36.89 -1.08 -29.08
C GLY A 8 35.44 -1.59 -28.91
N LEU A 9 34.49 -0.70 -29.20
CA LEU A 9 33.04 -0.97 -29.22
C LEU A 9 32.64 -1.64 -30.54
N GLY A 10 31.88 -2.73 -30.47
CA GLY A 10 31.27 -3.39 -31.62
C GLY A 10 30.00 -2.69 -32.10
N GLU A 11 29.31 -3.27 -33.08
CA GLU A 11 28.06 -2.69 -33.61
C GLU A 11 26.89 -2.79 -32.62
N SER A 12 26.00 -1.81 -32.66
CA SER A 12 24.80 -1.81 -31.82
C SER A 12 23.78 -2.81 -32.34
N SER A 13 23.27 -3.67 -31.45
CA SER A 13 22.13 -4.54 -31.73
C SER A 13 20.89 -3.74 -32.09
N VAL A 14 19.98 -4.39 -32.80
CA VAL A 14 18.61 -3.91 -33.05
C VAL A 14 17.91 -3.62 -31.72
N TRP A 15 17.11 -2.55 -31.71
CA TRP A 15 16.31 -2.16 -30.56
C TRP A 15 15.25 -3.24 -30.27
N THR A 16 15.19 -3.69 -29.02
CA THR A 16 14.09 -4.51 -28.52
C THR A 16 13.24 -3.68 -27.57
N SER A 17 11.92 -3.74 -27.77
CA SER A 17 10.96 -3.11 -26.86
C SER A 17 10.37 -4.18 -25.96
N HIS A 18 10.55 -4.01 -24.66
CA HIS A 18 9.94 -4.86 -23.65
C HIS A 18 9.01 -4.02 -22.80
N ARG A 19 7.75 -4.45 -22.68
CA ARG A 19 6.78 -3.81 -21.79
C ARG A 19 6.79 -4.57 -20.48
N THR A 20 7.16 -3.90 -19.39
CA THR A 20 6.91 -4.41 -18.04
C THR A 20 5.41 -4.71 -17.94
N PRO A 21 4.98 -5.91 -17.50
CA PRO A 21 3.57 -6.20 -17.33
C PRO A 21 2.95 -5.07 -16.51
N LYS A 22 1.85 -4.50 -17.02
CA LYS A 22 1.07 -3.49 -16.28
C LYS A 22 0.83 -4.12 -14.91
N ALA A 23 1.21 -3.44 -13.83
CA ALA A 23 1.04 -3.95 -12.47
C ALA A 23 -0.39 -4.47 -12.37
N THR A 24 -0.56 -5.79 -12.46
CA THR A 24 -1.84 -6.44 -12.26
C THR A 24 -2.16 -6.06 -10.84
N SER A 25 -3.25 -5.32 -10.67
CA SER A 25 -3.80 -4.97 -9.35
C SER A 25 -3.71 -6.23 -8.50
N VAL A 26 -2.69 -6.29 -7.65
CA VAL A 26 -2.59 -7.31 -6.61
C VAL A 26 -3.86 -7.05 -5.85
N LYS A 27 -4.83 -7.97 -5.98
CA LYS A 27 -6.23 -7.84 -5.55
C LYS A 27 -6.27 -7.13 -4.18
N ALA A 28 -6.30 -5.81 -4.21
CA ALA A 28 -6.01 -5.01 -3.04
C ALA A 28 -7.32 -4.89 -2.29
N PRO A 29 -7.33 -5.09 -0.97
CA PRO A 29 -8.52 -4.84 -0.19
C PRO A 29 -8.99 -3.41 -0.43
N LYS A 30 -10.30 -3.24 -0.60
CA LYS A 30 -10.91 -1.92 -0.52
C LYS A 30 -10.63 -1.30 0.86
N SER A 31 -10.67 0.03 0.90
CA SER A 31 -10.58 0.74 2.18
C SER A 31 -11.75 0.33 3.08
N PRO A 32 -11.50 0.01 4.36
CA PRO A 32 -12.59 -0.25 5.30
C PRO A 32 -13.38 1.03 5.60
N GLU A 33 -14.61 0.87 6.05
CA GLU A 33 -15.41 1.97 6.59
C GLU A 33 -14.97 2.24 8.04
N LEU A 34 -14.61 3.49 8.35
CA LEU A 34 -14.10 3.90 9.66
C LEU A 34 -15.17 4.71 10.40
N HIS A 35 -15.55 4.23 11.57
CA HIS A 35 -16.48 4.90 12.48
C HIS A 35 -15.75 5.35 13.75
N LEU A 36 -15.98 6.61 14.13
CA LEU A 36 -15.39 7.23 15.31
C LEU A 36 -16.49 7.69 16.24
N GLU A 37 -16.40 7.33 17.52
CA GLU A 37 -17.34 7.74 18.57
C GLU A 37 -16.58 8.42 19.71
N PRO A 38 -16.95 9.65 20.15
CA PRO A 38 -16.30 10.28 21.29
C PRO A 38 -16.65 9.55 22.59
N LEU A 39 -15.64 9.14 23.37
CA LEU A 39 -15.85 8.56 24.71
C LEU A 39 -15.84 9.64 25.78
N ASN A 40 -14.88 10.56 25.70
CA ASN A 40 -14.73 11.69 26.60
C ASN A 40 -13.87 12.79 25.94
N CYS A 41 -13.47 13.82 26.71
CA CYS A 41 -12.71 14.95 26.19
C CYS A 41 -11.31 14.59 25.65
N THR A 42 -10.78 13.40 25.94
CA THR A 42 -9.43 12.97 25.54
C THR A 42 -9.40 11.57 24.93
N ALA A 43 -10.55 10.93 24.70
CA ALA A 43 -10.62 9.57 24.19
C ALA A 43 -11.73 9.42 23.14
N ILE A 44 -11.39 8.68 22.09
CA ILE A 44 -12.29 8.28 21.01
C ILE A 44 -12.28 6.77 20.87
N SER A 45 -13.43 6.18 20.54
CA SER A 45 -13.56 4.79 20.14
C SER A 45 -13.47 4.72 18.63
N VAL A 46 -12.67 3.79 18.15
CA VAL A 46 -12.40 3.57 16.73
C VAL A 46 -12.93 2.19 16.38
N LYS A 47 -13.87 2.13 15.42
CA LYS A 47 -14.45 0.89 14.89
C LYS A 47 -14.27 0.90 13.38
N TRP A 48 -13.95 -0.25 12.79
CA TRP A 48 -13.83 -0.38 11.35
C TRP A 48 -14.44 -1.69 10.86
N GLN A 49 -14.97 -1.69 9.64
CA GLN A 49 -15.54 -2.88 9.02
C GLN A 49 -15.04 -3.04 7.58
N GLN A 50 -14.75 -4.29 7.19
CA GLN A 50 -14.47 -4.63 5.80
C GLN A 50 -15.72 -4.44 4.93
N ASP A 51 -15.55 -3.87 3.75
CA ASP A 51 -16.61 -3.74 2.75
C ASP A 51 -17.14 -5.13 2.34
N VAL A 52 -18.47 -5.31 2.38
CA VAL A 52 -19.11 -6.62 2.17
C VAL A 52 -18.86 -7.17 0.76
N GLU A 53 -18.60 -6.31 -0.22
CA GLU A 53 -18.29 -6.71 -1.60
C GLU A 53 -16.79 -6.96 -1.82
N ASP A 54 -15.95 -6.71 -0.81
CA ASP A 54 -14.51 -6.89 -0.92
C ASP A 54 -14.10 -8.35 -0.74
N THR A 55 -13.72 -8.99 -1.84
CA THR A 55 -13.30 -10.40 -1.87
C THR A 55 -11.79 -10.58 -1.72
N ALA A 56 -11.08 -9.54 -1.30
CA ALA A 56 -9.65 -9.60 -1.04
C ALA A 56 -9.40 -10.14 0.38
N THR A 57 -8.37 -10.95 0.55
CA THR A 57 -7.97 -11.45 1.87
C THR A 57 -7.26 -10.32 2.62
N ILE A 58 -7.83 -9.90 3.74
CA ILE A 58 -7.21 -8.95 4.66
C ILE A 58 -6.24 -9.72 5.57
N GLN A 59 -5.02 -9.20 5.74
CA GLN A 59 -4.01 -9.77 6.64
C GLN A 59 -3.91 -9.02 7.98
N GLY A 60 -4.49 -7.82 8.06
CA GLY A 60 -4.48 -6.97 9.24
C GLY A 60 -4.70 -5.51 8.85
N TYR A 61 -4.79 -4.64 9.84
CA TYR A 61 -5.00 -3.20 9.69
C TYR A 61 -3.84 -2.41 10.28
N LYS A 62 -3.63 -1.21 9.74
CA LYS A 62 -2.67 -0.22 10.25
C LYS A 62 -3.44 1.04 10.62
N LEU A 63 -3.41 1.40 11.90
CA LEU A 63 -4.02 2.62 12.39
C LEU A 63 -2.96 3.72 12.52
N TYR A 64 -3.28 4.87 11.93
CA TYR A 64 -2.52 6.10 12.01
C TYR A 64 -3.43 7.17 12.63
N TYR A 65 -2.86 8.03 13.48
CA TYR A 65 -3.60 9.12 14.11
C TYR A 65 -2.73 10.36 14.28
N LYS A 66 -3.36 11.52 14.34
CA LYS A 66 -2.70 12.79 14.61
C LYS A 66 -3.65 13.75 15.30
N GLU A 67 -3.12 14.53 16.21
CA GLU A 67 -3.78 15.73 16.68
C GLU A 67 -3.56 16.86 15.66
N GLU A 68 -4.50 17.79 15.56
CA GLU A 68 -4.38 18.92 14.63
C GLU A 68 -3.11 19.73 14.93
N GLY A 69 -2.29 19.97 13.90
CA GLY A 69 -1.02 20.68 14.02
C GLY A 69 0.16 19.85 14.52
N GLN A 70 -0.04 18.57 14.85
CA GLN A 70 1.03 17.65 15.25
C GLN A 70 1.41 16.66 14.14
N GLN A 71 2.55 15.99 14.32
CA GLN A 71 3.01 14.93 13.42
C GLN A 71 2.11 13.70 13.52
N GLU A 72 2.02 12.94 12.43
CA GLU A 72 1.37 11.63 12.41
C GLU A 72 2.06 10.63 13.34
N ASN A 73 1.25 9.87 14.08
CA ASN A 73 1.65 8.78 14.95
C ASN A 73 1.17 7.44 14.38
N GLY A 74 1.93 6.38 14.64
CA GLY A 74 1.68 5.02 14.17
C GLY A 74 2.83 4.45 13.33
N PRO A 75 2.62 3.30 12.65
CA PRO A 75 1.38 2.52 12.65
C PRO A 75 1.19 1.71 13.93
N ILE A 76 -0.05 1.64 14.40
CA ILE A 76 -0.50 0.57 15.31
C ILE A 76 -0.97 -0.59 14.43
N PHE A 77 -0.40 -1.77 14.62
CA PHE A 77 -0.79 -2.98 13.89
C PHE A 77 -1.94 -3.67 14.63
N LEU A 78 -2.99 -3.99 13.89
CA LEU A 78 -4.22 -4.60 14.41
C LEU A 78 -4.51 -5.86 13.59
N ASP A 79 -4.81 -6.95 14.27
CA ASP A 79 -5.14 -8.21 13.61
C ASP A 79 -6.57 -8.18 13.01
N THR A 80 -6.92 -9.20 12.23
CA THR A 80 -8.22 -9.28 11.52
C THR A 80 -9.40 -9.69 12.41
N SER A 81 -9.20 -9.86 13.71
CA SER A 81 -10.23 -10.33 14.65
C SER A 81 -10.07 -9.68 16.02
N ASP A 82 -11.15 -9.04 16.47
CA ASP A 82 -11.58 -8.99 17.88
C ASP A 82 -13.00 -9.56 17.93
#